data_AF-A0A2P1A493-F1
#
_entry.id   AF-A0A2P1A493-F1
#
_cell.length_a   1.000
_cell.length_b   1.000
_cell.length_c   1.000
_cell.angle_alpha   90.00
_cell.angle_beta   90.00
_cell.angle_gamma   90.00
#
_symmetry.space_group_name_H-M   'P 1'
#
loop_
_entity.id
_entity.type
_entity.pdbx_description
1 polymer ?
#
loop_
_entity_poly.entity_id
_entity_poly.type
_entity_poly.pdbx_seq_one_letter_code
_entity_poly.pdbx_strand_id
1 'polypeptide(L)'
;MLCFSKKVGFQNQEGAVQRDVIEKKLGSIVEDKEIFDKLIKDCVVQKESPQETAFFIAKCMREVSPNLQLFKVDSFLTQEQKELRTKVLKKCQEETKVPTNVLENARKGDFQEEPLLKDYFFCINKQSNNLDESGFYKIDVVAEKMKKLFGQERGDKIIQKCIKNLENPLTTSFEALKCIYFEVPETSLAF
;
A
#
# COMPACT_ATOMS: atom_id res chain seq x y z
N MET A 1 14.11 11.47 -3.85
CA MET A 1 12.71 11.94 -4.03
C MET A 1 12.31 12.17 -5.49
N LEU A 2 13.15 12.75 -6.36
CA LEU A 2 12.76 13.04 -7.75
C LEU A 2 12.24 11.82 -8.53
N CYS A 3 12.92 10.67 -8.45
CA CYS A 3 12.48 9.44 -9.11
C CYS A 3 11.05 9.04 -8.71
N PHE A 4 10.76 9.05 -7.40
CA PHE A 4 9.41 8.79 -6.89
C PHE A 4 8.41 9.83 -7.42
N SER A 5 8.73 11.12 -7.30
CA SER A 5 7.88 12.23 -7.75
C SER A 5 7.49 12.08 -9.22
N LYS A 6 8.45 11.72 -10.09
CA LYS A 6 8.18 11.42 -11.50
C LYS A 6 7.31 10.18 -11.67
N LYS A 7 7.65 9.09 -10.97
CA LYS A 7 6.93 7.81 -11.07
C LYS A 7 5.46 7.92 -10.65
N VAL A 8 5.16 8.72 -9.63
CA VAL A 8 3.76 8.93 -9.19
C VAL A 8 3.04 10.05 -9.96
N GLY A 9 3.73 10.68 -10.92
CA GLY A 9 3.18 11.73 -11.77
C GLY A 9 3.09 13.11 -11.11
N PHE A 10 3.77 13.34 -9.99
CA PHE A 10 3.82 14.66 -9.34
C PHE A 10 4.70 15.64 -10.11
N GLN A 11 5.72 15.14 -10.79
CA GLN A 11 6.53 15.90 -11.74
C GLN A 11 6.59 15.15 -13.07
N ASN A 12 6.64 15.88 -14.20
CA ASN A 12 6.87 15.27 -15.51
C ASN A 12 8.35 14.94 -15.75
N GLN A 13 8.73 14.54 -16.97
CA GLN A 13 10.11 14.17 -17.29
C GLN A 13 11.07 15.36 -17.20
N GLU A 14 10.59 16.56 -17.47
CA GLU A 14 11.31 17.82 -17.37
C GLU A 14 11.42 18.30 -15.91
N GLY A 15 10.64 17.72 -15.00
CA GLY A 15 10.63 18.06 -13.58
C GLY A 15 9.64 19.15 -13.19
N ALA A 16 8.73 19.53 -14.07
CA ALA A 16 7.64 20.48 -13.79
C ALA A 16 6.53 19.82 -12.97
N VAL A 17 6.09 20.51 -11.91
CA VAL A 17 5.00 20.06 -11.03
C VAL A 17 3.69 19.89 -11.81
N GLN A 18 3.06 18.72 -11.66
CA GLN A 18 1.77 18.38 -12.23
C GLN A 18 0.68 18.57 -11.16
N ARG A 19 0.26 19.84 -10.96
CA ARG A 19 -0.63 20.23 -9.86
C ARG A 19 -1.94 19.44 -9.84
N ASP A 20 -2.61 19.33 -10.98
CA ASP A 20 -3.90 18.63 -11.09
C ASP A 20 -3.80 17.15 -10.70
N VAL A 21 -2.66 16.51 -11.02
CA VAL A 21 -2.39 15.11 -10.66
C VAL A 21 -2.21 14.98 -9.14
N ILE A 22 -1.54 15.95 -8.52
CA ILE A 22 -1.33 15.98 -7.08
C ILE A 22 -2.65 16.24 -6.35
N GLU A 23 -3.44 17.21 -6.81
CA GLU A 23 -4.76 17.53 -6.25
C GLU A 23 -5.69 16.31 -6.29
N LYS A 24 -5.78 15.64 -7.45
CA LYS A 24 -6.59 14.43 -7.57
C LYS A 24 -6.13 13.31 -6.64
N LYS A 25 -4.82 13.08 -6.52
CA LYS A 25 -4.26 12.03 -5.66
C LYS A 25 -4.48 12.35 -4.19
N LEU A 26 -4.19 13.58 -3.76
CA LEU A 26 -4.41 13.98 -2.38
C LEU A 26 -5.89 13.99 -2.00
N GLY A 27 -6.80 14.38 -2.91
CA GLY A 27 -8.24 14.37 -2.64
C GLY A 27 -8.82 12.98 -2.41
N SER A 28 -8.15 11.93 -2.89
CA SER A 28 -8.50 10.53 -2.60
C SER A 28 -7.93 10.00 -1.29
N ILE A 29 -7.06 10.76 -0.62
CA ILE A 29 -6.31 10.32 0.57
C ILE A 29 -6.63 11.19 1.79
N VAL A 30 -6.91 12.47 1.57
CA VAL A 30 -7.10 13.48 2.61
C VAL A 30 -8.57 13.89 2.62
N GLU A 31 -9.31 13.34 3.60
CA GLU A 31 -10.72 13.70 3.82
C GLU A 31 -10.86 15.08 4.49
N ASP A 32 -9.89 15.44 5.33
CA ASP A 32 -9.86 16.73 6.01
C ASP A 32 -9.57 17.85 5.00
N LYS A 33 -10.59 18.65 4.72
CA LYS A 33 -10.53 19.73 3.74
C LYS A 33 -9.49 20.79 4.10
N GLU A 34 -9.31 21.12 5.37
CA GLU A 34 -8.34 22.13 5.78
C GLU A 34 -6.91 21.64 5.56
N ILE A 35 -6.64 20.38 5.92
CA ILE A 35 -5.34 19.74 5.65
C ILE A 35 -5.13 19.65 4.13
N PHE A 36 -6.13 19.24 3.36
CA PHE A 36 -6.04 19.15 1.90
C PHE A 36 -5.68 20.52 1.28
N ASP A 37 -6.44 21.56 1.60
CA ASP A 37 -6.22 22.91 1.07
C ASP A 37 -4.82 23.42 1.44
N LYS A 38 -4.37 23.15 2.67
CA LYS A 38 -3.03 23.51 3.14
C LYS A 38 -1.93 22.76 2.39
N LEU A 39 -2.07 21.45 2.17
CA LEU A 39 -1.12 20.65 1.40
C LEU A 39 -0.97 21.17 -0.04
N ILE A 40 -2.09 21.47 -0.70
CA ILE A 40 -2.08 22.00 -2.07
C ILE A 40 -1.45 23.38 -2.12
N LYS A 41 -1.86 24.28 -1.22
CA LYS A 41 -1.37 25.66 -1.22
C LYS A 41 0.10 25.78 -0.84
N ASP A 42 0.52 25.11 0.23
CA ASP A 42 1.81 25.35 0.86
C ASP A 42 2.89 24.39 0.36
N CYS A 43 2.52 23.15 -0.02
CA CYS A 43 3.49 22.11 -0.36
C CYS A 43 3.65 21.88 -1.86
N VAL A 44 2.63 22.13 -2.69
CA VAL A 44 2.70 21.89 -4.15
C VAL A 44 3.32 23.08 -4.88
N VAL A 45 4.62 23.30 -4.63
CA VAL A 45 5.36 24.47 -5.11
C VAL A 45 6.58 24.05 -5.93
N GLN A 46 6.70 24.60 -7.14
CA GLN A 46 7.89 24.47 -7.98
C GLN A 46 9.08 25.18 -7.32
N LYS A 47 10.22 24.50 -7.22
CA LYS A 47 11.50 25.05 -6.76
C LYS A 47 12.49 25.17 -7.92
N GLU A 48 13.68 25.71 -7.63
CA GLU A 48 14.71 26.04 -8.61
C GLU A 48 15.14 24.83 -9.44
N SER A 49 15.23 23.65 -8.80
CA SER A 49 15.50 22.40 -9.50
C SER A 49 14.38 21.37 -9.34
N PRO A 50 14.25 20.42 -10.28
CA PRO A 50 13.37 19.27 -10.12
C PRO A 50 13.63 18.47 -8.83
N GLN A 51 14.90 18.30 -8.45
CA GLN A 51 15.33 17.57 -7.27
C GLN A 51 14.86 18.25 -5.99
N GLU A 52 15.05 19.57 -5.89
CA GLU A 52 14.59 20.37 -4.75
C GLU A 52 13.07 20.43 -4.68
N THR A 53 12.41 20.54 -5.84
CA THR A 53 10.95 20.50 -5.93
C THR A 53 10.41 19.20 -5.32
N ALA A 54 10.96 18.07 -5.75
CA ALA A 54 10.57 16.76 -5.24
C ALA A 54 10.82 16.61 -3.74
N PHE A 55 11.96 17.12 -3.25
CA PHE A 55 12.32 17.06 -1.85
C PHE A 55 11.44 17.97 -0.99
N PHE A 56 11.21 19.21 -1.43
CA PHE A 56 10.37 20.19 -0.75
C PHE A 56 8.93 19.70 -0.62
N ILE A 57 8.32 19.25 -1.73
CA ILE A 57 6.96 18.71 -1.74
C ILE A 57 6.84 17.60 -0.69
N ALA A 58 7.76 16.62 -0.73
CA ALA A 58 7.73 15.48 0.19
C ALA A 58 7.92 15.89 1.66
N LYS A 59 8.86 16.80 1.94
CA LYS A 59 9.14 17.29 3.29
C LYS A 59 7.95 18.07 3.86
N CYS A 60 7.46 19.07 3.13
CA CYS A 60 6.33 19.90 3.54
C CYS A 60 5.07 19.05 3.78
N MET A 61 4.76 18.12 2.86
CA MET A 61 3.60 17.25 2.99
C MET A 61 3.64 16.41 4.29
N ARG A 62 4.82 15.94 4.69
CA ARG A 62 5.03 15.20 5.94
C ARG A 62 4.96 16.09 7.18
N GLU A 63 5.37 17.35 7.08
CA GLU A 63 5.27 18.32 8.18
C GLU A 63 3.82 18.75 8.40
N VAL A 64 3.08 19.02 7.32
CA VAL A 64 1.66 19.41 7.36
C VAL A 64 0.77 18.25 7.79
N SER A 65 1.08 17.04 7.33
CA SER A 65 0.34 15.84 7.70
C SER A 65 1.30 14.67 7.91
N PRO A 66 1.76 14.46 9.16
CA PRO A 66 2.73 13.40 9.51
C PRO A 66 2.26 11.98 9.17
N ASN A 67 0.95 11.78 9.14
CA ASN A 67 0.31 10.51 8.82
C ASN A 67 -0.15 10.43 7.36
N LEU A 68 0.27 11.39 6.51
CA LEU A 68 -0.16 11.44 5.12
C LEU A 68 0.32 10.21 4.35
N GLN A 69 -0.66 9.55 3.77
CA GLN A 69 -0.55 8.22 3.21
C GLN A 69 -0.11 8.24 1.74
N LEU A 70 0.65 9.26 1.34
CA LEU A 70 1.13 9.49 -0.03
C LEU A 70 1.87 8.30 -0.64
N PHE A 71 2.52 7.50 0.20
CA PHE A 71 3.30 6.35 -0.21
C PHE A 71 2.49 5.05 -0.21
N LYS A 72 1.17 5.09 -0.01
CA LYS A 72 0.37 3.87 0.06
C LYS A 72 0.22 3.21 -1.30
N VAL A 73 0.20 1.88 -1.29
CA VAL A 73 0.01 1.02 -2.48
C VAL A 73 -1.14 1.49 -3.37
N ASP A 74 -2.24 1.98 -2.79
CA ASP A 74 -3.38 2.51 -3.55
C ASP A 74 -3.00 3.64 -4.52
N SER A 75 -1.96 4.42 -4.22
CA SER A 75 -1.47 5.46 -5.13
C SER A 75 -0.85 4.91 -6.43
N PHE A 76 -0.48 3.63 -6.44
CA PHE A 76 0.08 2.87 -7.56
C PHE A 76 -0.92 1.93 -8.24
N LEU A 77 -2.12 1.76 -7.68
CA LEU A 77 -3.17 0.92 -8.25
C LEU A 77 -4.04 1.69 -9.26
N THR A 78 -4.46 1.01 -10.33
CA THR A 78 -5.51 1.49 -11.22
C THR A 78 -6.86 1.56 -10.49
N GLN A 79 -7.82 2.30 -11.03
CA GLN A 79 -9.17 2.38 -10.44
C GLN A 79 -9.83 0.99 -10.32
N GLU A 80 -9.70 0.17 -11.36
CA GLU A 80 -10.17 -1.21 -11.36
C GLU A 80 -9.52 -2.05 -10.26
N GLN A 81 -8.20 -1.92 -10.07
CA GLN A 81 -7.48 -2.62 -9.01
C GLN A 81 -7.94 -2.20 -7.61
N LYS A 82 -8.25 -0.91 -7.41
CA LYS A 82 -8.79 -0.40 -6.14
C LYS A 82 -10.18 -0.94 -5.84
N GLU A 83 -11.05 -0.97 -6.85
CA GLU A 83 -12.41 -1.51 -6.72
C GLU A 83 -12.38 -3.00 -6.43
N LEU A 84 -11.55 -3.75 -7.16
CA LEU A 84 -11.35 -5.17 -6.91
C LEU A 84 -10.84 -5.42 -5.49
N ARG A 85 -9.84 -4.67 -5.05
CA ARG A 85 -9.31 -4.76 -3.68
C ARG A 85 -10.41 -4.50 -2.66
N THR A 86 -11.14 -3.39 -2.79
CA THR A 86 -12.24 -3.02 -1.87
C THR A 86 -13.28 -4.12 -1.79
N LYS A 87 -13.65 -4.71 -2.94
CA LYS A 87 -14.59 -5.83 -3.00
C LYS A 87 -14.07 -7.06 -2.27
N VAL A 88 -12.81 -7.43 -2.46
CA VAL A 88 -12.17 -8.57 -1.77
C VAL A 88 -12.12 -8.34 -0.26
N LEU A 89 -11.67 -7.16 0.19
CA LEU A 89 -11.56 -6.85 1.62
C LEU A 89 -12.93 -6.89 2.32
N LYS A 90 -13.95 -6.29 1.70
CA LYS A 90 -15.32 -6.32 2.22
C LYS A 90 -15.87 -7.74 2.30
N LYS A 91 -15.74 -8.50 1.21
CA LYS A 91 -16.19 -9.90 1.14
C LYS A 91 -15.53 -10.75 2.23
N CYS A 92 -14.21 -10.66 2.38
CA CYS A 92 -13.51 -11.44 3.39
C CYS A 92 -13.89 -11.03 4.81
N GLN A 93 -14.16 -9.75 5.06
CA GLN A 93 -14.62 -9.30 6.38
C GLN A 93 -16.01 -9.86 6.68
N GLU A 94 -16.90 -9.87 5.68
CA GLU A 94 -18.24 -10.47 5.79
C GLU A 94 -18.19 -11.99 5.97
N GLU A 95 -17.28 -12.70 5.30
CA GLU A 95 -17.13 -14.16 5.39
C GLU A 95 -16.55 -14.59 6.74
N THR A 96 -15.48 -13.94 7.21
CA THR A 96 -14.79 -14.35 8.44
C THR A 96 -15.36 -13.73 9.70
N LYS A 97 -16.23 -12.72 9.56
CA LYS A 97 -16.80 -11.96 10.69
C LYS A 97 -15.74 -11.32 11.57
N VAL A 98 -14.54 -11.06 11.03
CA VAL A 98 -13.47 -10.39 11.78
C VAL A 98 -13.94 -8.99 12.23
N PRO A 99 -13.82 -8.65 13.52
CA PRO A 99 -14.24 -7.34 14.02
C PRO A 99 -13.45 -6.19 13.40
N THR A 100 -14.12 -5.06 13.14
CA THR A 100 -13.48 -3.87 12.56
C THR A 100 -12.30 -3.36 13.41
N ASN A 101 -12.42 -3.38 14.73
CA ASN A 101 -11.34 -2.95 15.63
C ASN A 101 -10.08 -3.83 15.52
N VAL A 102 -10.23 -5.13 15.26
CA VAL A 102 -9.08 -6.03 15.02
C VAL A 102 -8.36 -5.64 13.72
N LEU A 103 -9.12 -5.33 12.66
CA LEU A 103 -8.55 -4.86 11.40
C LEU A 103 -7.87 -3.49 11.55
N GLU A 104 -8.47 -2.57 12.30
CA GLU A 104 -7.88 -1.25 12.58
C GLU A 104 -6.57 -1.35 13.37
N ASN A 105 -6.47 -2.30 14.31
CA ASN A 105 -5.24 -2.57 15.05
C ASN A 105 -4.16 -3.15 14.14
N ALA A 106 -4.50 -4.13 13.30
CA ALA A 106 -3.58 -4.70 12.32
C ALA A 106 -3.03 -3.62 11.36
N ARG A 107 -3.88 -2.68 10.92
CA ARG A 107 -3.49 -1.53 10.11
C ARG A 107 -2.54 -0.55 10.80
N LYS A 108 -2.50 -0.57 12.13
CA LYS A 108 -1.55 0.20 12.95
C LYS A 108 -0.28 -0.60 13.28
N GLY A 109 -0.17 -1.84 12.78
CA GLY A 109 0.95 -2.74 13.04
C GLY A 109 0.77 -3.61 14.28
N ASP A 110 -0.40 -3.57 14.92
CA ASP A 110 -0.74 -4.46 16.03
C ASP A 110 -1.42 -5.73 15.48
N PHE A 111 -0.58 -6.73 15.18
CA PHE A 111 -1.00 -8.05 14.71
C PHE A 111 -1.20 -8.99 15.88
N GLN A 112 -2.29 -8.79 16.63
CA GLN A 112 -2.72 -9.74 17.64
C GLN A 112 -2.90 -11.13 16.99
N GLU A 113 -2.55 -12.20 17.72
CA GLU A 113 -2.68 -13.60 17.29
C GLU A 113 -4.15 -14.05 17.30
N GLU A 114 -5.02 -13.26 16.67
CA GLU A 114 -6.46 -13.45 16.63
C GLU A 114 -6.83 -14.46 15.53
N PRO A 115 -7.54 -15.57 15.86
CA PRO A 115 -7.91 -16.58 14.87
C PRO A 115 -8.65 -16.00 13.66
N LEU A 116 -9.58 -15.07 13.90
CA LEU A 116 -10.37 -14.44 12.84
C LEU A 116 -9.53 -13.52 11.93
N LEU A 117 -8.42 -12.97 12.44
CA LEU A 117 -7.48 -12.19 11.63
C LEU A 117 -6.68 -13.10 10.69
N LYS A 118 -6.28 -14.29 11.15
CA LYS A 118 -5.64 -15.31 10.31
C LYS A 118 -6.57 -15.78 9.20
N ASP A 119 -7.83 -16.06 9.54
CA ASP A 119 -8.86 -16.42 8.57
C ASP A 119 -9.09 -15.31 7.54
N TYR A 120 -9.14 -14.05 7.99
CA TYR A 120 -9.30 -12.90 7.11
C TYR A 120 -8.15 -12.78 6.10
N PHE A 121 -6.92 -12.89 6.57
CA PHE A 121 -5.72 -12.84 5.72
C PHE A 121 -5.62 -14.02 4.75
N PHE A 122 -6.02 -15.22 5.20
CA PHE A 122 -6.13 -16.37 4.32
C PHE A 122 -7.18 -16.15 3.24
N CYS A 123 -8.37 -15.64 3.59
CA CYS A 123 -9.41 -15.31 2.64
C CYS A 123 -8.92 -14.33 1.57
N ILE A 124 -8.25 -13.24 1.95
CA ILE A 124 -7.73 -12.25 0.98
C ILE A 124 -6.77 -12.91 -0.01
N ASN A 125 -5.83 -13.72 0.47
CA ASN A 125 -4.87 -14.40 -0.40
C ASN A 125 -5.56 -15.41 -1.32
N LYS A 126 -6.58 -16.12 -0.83
CA LYS A 126 -7.40 -17.02 -1.65
C LYS A 126 -8.16 -16.28 -2.75
N GLN A 127 -8.91 -15.22 -2.41
CA GLN A 127 -9.67 -14.43 -3.39
C GLN A 127 -8.76 -13.74 -4.42
N SER A 128 -7.52 -13.43 -4.02
CA SER A 128 -6.52 -12.84 -4.91
C SER A 128 -5.79 -13.86 -5.78
N ASN A 129 -6.16 -15.15 -5.73
CA ASN A 129 -5.49 -16.25 -6.42
C ASN A 129 -3.98 -16.34 -6.11
N ASN A 130 -3.60 -16.02 -4.86
CA ASN A 130 -2.22 -16.15 -4.39
C ASN A 130 -1.93 -17.56 -3.86
N LEU A 131 -2.98 -18.31 -3.50
CA LEU A 131 -2.88 -19.63 -2.90
C LEU A 131 -3.27 -20.73 -3.89
N ASP A 132 -2.65 -21.90 -3.77
CA ASP A 132 -3.03 -23.15 -4.41
C ASP A 132 -4.23 -23.81 -3.71
N GLU A 133 -4.63 -24.98 -4.21
CA GLU A 133 -5.77 -25.73 -3.68
C GLU A 133 -5.53 -26.23 -2.24
N SER A 134 -4.26 -26.39 -1.84
CA SER A 134 -3.86 -26.76 -0.48
C SER A 134 -3.81 -25.56 0.47
N GLY A 135 -4.02 -24.34 -0.05
CA GLY A 135 -3.97 -23.10 0.73
C GLY A 135 -2.58 -22.49 0.86
N PHE A 136 -1.58 -22.99 0.13
CA PHE A 136 -0.20 -22.50 0.17
C PHE A 136 0.11 -21.54 -0.97
N TYR A 137 1.09 -20.67 -0.78
CA TYR A 137 1.42 -19.65 -1.79
C TYR A 137 1.91 -20.28 -3.10
N LYS A 138 1.28 -19.84 -4.19
CA LYS A 138 1.81 -19.97 -5.56
C LYS A 138 2.96 -18.98 -5.71
N ILE A 139 4.15 -19.36 -5.26
CA ILE A 139 5.31 -18.45 -5.15
C ILE A 139 5.57 -17.70 -6.46
N ASP A 140 5.52 -18.37 -7.61
CA ASP A 140 5.76 -17.73 -8.92
C ASP A 140 4.73 -16.64 -9.24
N VAL A 141 3.45 -16.90 -8.96
CA VAL A 141 2.34 -15.95 -9.18
C VAL A 141 2.51 -14.73 -8.29
N VAL A 142 2.85 -14.93 -7.02
CA VAL A 142 3.06 -13.82 -6.08
C VAL A 142 4.32 -13.06 -6.45
N ALA A 143 5.40 -13.74 -6.86
CA ALA A 143 6.63 -13.11 -7.30
C ALA A 143 6.43 -12.23 -8.52
N GLU A 144 5.70 -12.68 -9.53
CA GLU A 144 5.38 -11.86 -10.70
C GLU A 144 4.61 -10.58 -10.30
N LYS A 145 3.60 -10.71 -9.42
CA LYS A 145 2.83 -9.56 -8.90
C LYS A 145 3.73 -8.58 -8.13
N MET A 146 4.58 -9.09 -7.23
CA MET A 146 5.52 -8.26 -6.46
C MET A 146 6.52 -7.54 -7.35
N LYS A 147 7.05 -8.20 -8.38
CA LYS A 147 7.96 -7.60 -9.37
C LYS A 147 7.29 -6.47 -10.15
N LYS A 148 6.03 -6.64 -10.55
CA LYS A 148 5.25 -5.59 -11.23
C LYS A 148 5.05 -4.36 -10.35
N LEU A 149 4.80 -4.57 -9.05
CA LEU A 149 4.56 -3.47 -8.10
C LEU A 149 5.86 -2.76 -7.67
N PHE A 150 6.90 -3.52 -7.33
CA PHE A 150 8.09 -3.00 -6.66
C PHE A 150 9.34 -2.98 -7.54
N GLY A 151 9.29 -3.53 -8.76
CA GLY A 151 10.45 -3.80 -9.59
C GLY A 151 11.12 -5.12 -9.22
N GLN A 152 11.99 -5.62 -10.10
CA GLN A 152 12.58 -6.96 -9.97
C GLN A 152 13.36 -7.14 -8.66
N GLU A 153 14.39 -6.33 -8.44
CA GLU A 153 15.29 -6.49 -7.29
C GLU A 153 14.55 -6.38 -5.94
N ARG A 154 13.67 -5.39 -5.79
CA ARG A 154 12.92 -5.19 -4.55
C ARG A 154 11.84 -6.26 -4.38
N GLY A 155 11.16 -6.64 -5.46
CA GLY A 155 10.17 -7.71 -5.47
C GLY A 155 10.77 -9.04 -5.01
N ASP A 156 11.94 -9.43 -5.56
CA ASP A 156 12.63 -10.65 -5.19
C ASP A 156 13.02 -10.67 -3.71
N LYS A 157 13.52 -9.55 -3.16
CA LYS A 157 13.84 -9.41 -1.73
C LYS A 157 12.61 -9.61 -0.83
N ILE A 158 11.47 -9.03 -1.20
CA ILE A 158 10.21 -9.18 -0.44
C ILE A 158 9.75 -10.64 -0.45
N ILE A 159 9.75 -11.28 -1.62
CA ILE A 159 9.35 -12.69 -1.76
C ILE A 159 10.24 -13.59 -0.91
N GLN A 160 11.56 -13.47 -1.06
CA GLN A 160 12.52 -14.29 -0.32
C GLN A 160 12.36 -14.16 1.20
N LYS A 161 12.06 -12.94 1.67
CA LYS A 161 11.95 -12.66 3.09
C LYS A 161 10.60 -13.08 3.69
N CYS A 162 9.51 -12.73 3.02
CA CYS A 162 8.17 -12.81 3.60
C CYS A 162 7.29 -13.95 3.08
N ILE A 163 7.51 -14.44 1.85
CA ILE A 163 6.63 -15.46 1.26
C ILE A 163 7.27 -16.83 1.42
N LYS A 164 6.82 -17.57 2.44
CA LYS A 164 7.28 -18.94 2.75
C LYS A 164 6.08 -19.78 3.16
N ASN A 165 5.96 -20.98 2.59
CA ASN A 165 4.95 -21.94 3.03
C ASN A 165 5.40 -22.58 4.34
N LEU A 166 4.67 -22.30 5.42
CA LEU A 166 4.85 -22.89 6.75
C LEU A 166 4.01 -24.17 6.85
N GLU A 167 3.94 -24.79 8.02
CA GLU A 167 3.18 -26.04 8.22
C GLU A 167 1.66 -25.83 8.09
N ASN A 168 1.16 -24.67 8.51
CA ASN A 168 -0.27 -24.36 8.51
C ASN A 168 -0.60 -23.26 7.48
N PRO A 169 -1.59 -23.46 6.58
CA PRO A 169 -1.98 -22.45 5.58
C PRO A 169 -2.48 -21.11 6.15
N LEU A 170 -3.21 -21.13 7.27
CA LEU A 170 -3.70 -19.91 7.93
C LEU A 170 -2.52 -19.12 8.52
N THR A 171 -1.62 -19.80 9.25
CA THR A 171 -0.41 -19.19 9.81
C THR A 171 0.51 -18.69 8.69
N THR A 172 0.62 -19.43 7.59
CA THR A 172 1.39 -19.02 6.39
C THR A 172 0.91 -17.67 5.87
N SER A 173 -0.40 -17.52 5.65
CA SER A 173 -0.97 -16.27 5.16
C SER A 173 -0.78 -15.14 6.18
N PHE A 174 -0.93 -15.43 7.47
CA PHE A 174 -0.78 -14.44 8.54
C PHE A 174 0.64 -13.89 8.64
N GLU A 175 1.64 -14.77 8.74
CA GLU A 175 3.05 -14.38 8.86
C GLU A 175 3.55 -13.66 7.61
N ALA A 176 3.10 -14.09 6.42
CA ALA A 176 3.47 -13.42 5.19
C ALA A 176 2.98 -11.97 5.13
N LEU A 177 1.71 -11.72 5.46
CA LEU A 177 1.15 -10.37 5.42
C LEU A 177 1.72 -9.47 6.53
N LYS A 178 1.92 -10.03 7.73
CA LYS A 178 2.61 -9.34 8.84
C LYS A 178 4.04 -8.95 8.45
N CYS A 179 4.80 -9.86 7.84
CA CYS A 179 6.15 -9.56 7.34
C CYS A 179 6.11 -8.46 6.27
N ILE A 180 5.23 -8.56 5.28
CA ILE A 180 5.11 -7.56 4.20
C ILE A 180 4.81 -6.18 4.77
N TYR A 181 3.97 -6.08 5.79
CA TYR A 181 3.66 -4.81 6.46
C TYR A 181 4.93 -4.12 6.99
N PHE A 182 5.82 -4.87 7.65
CA PHE A 182 7.04 -4.31 8.22
C PHE A 182 8.16 -4.10 7.19
N GLU A 183 8.27 -4.98 6.19
CA GLU A 183 9.29 -4.88 5.14
C GLU A 183 8.96 -3.84 4.06
N VAL A 184 7.68 -3.57 3.90
CA VAL A 184 7.17 -2.63 2.91
C VAL A 184 6.23 -1.68 3.64
N PRO A 185 6.75 -0.71 4.42
CA PRO A 185 5.90 0.22 5.16
C PRO A 185 5.00 1.08 4.25
N GLU A 186 5.32 1.16 2.95
CA GLU A 186 4.49 1.73 1.89
C GLU A 186 3.22 0.89 1.59
N THR A 187 3.19 -0.40 1.94
CA THR A 187 2.01 -1.28 1.81
C THR A 187 1.17 -1.37 3.06
N SER A 188 1.45 -0.56 4.09
CA SER A 188 0.83 -0.61 5.43
C SER A 188 -0.70 -0.42 5.49
N LEU A 189 -1.43 -0.51 4.37
CA LEU A 189 -2.89 -0.69 4.33
C LEU A 189 -3.38 -1.78 3.38
N ALA A 190 -2.57 -2.66 2.80
CA ALA A 190 -3.06 -3.55 1.73
C ALA A 190 -4.12 -4.60 2.17
N PHE A 191 -4.47 -4.67 3.47
CA PHE A 191 -5.47 -5.58 4.05
C PHE A 191 -6.46 -4.80 4.96
#